data_AF-A0A241XP59-F1
#
_entry.id   AF-A0A241XP59-F1
#
_cell.length_a   1.000
_cell.length_b   1.000
_cell.length_c   1.000
_cell.angle_alpha   90.00
_cell.angle_beta   90.00
_cell.angle_gamma   90.00
#
_symmetry.space_group_name_H-M   'P 1'
#
loop_
_entity.id
_entity.type
_entity.pdbx_description
1 polymer ?
#
loop_
_entity_poly.entity_id
_entity_poly.type
_entity_poly.pdbx_seq_one_letter_code
_entity_poly.pdbx_strand_id
1 'polypeptide(L)'
;MLIKMLPEPEKKLLLDLIQLLALSDNPILWDGKKYDELTSDTDLSNLSIQADEQESELIADLERSAGQSVRRESSIFGSGLSSSFGALLSQNMAVGALTGTSSVETDLIEELKKFPIHKMELPETRVAAAQTVLAQLLEGQSATRPEPPKIMLFEMILVALRDGSISSIERELLKAFQHHYQIADFIFEDLLDRAEALNREVSKTIALVLE
;
A
#
# COMPACT_ATOMS: atom_id res chain seq x y z
N MET A 1 0.51 13.31 -5.22
CA MET A 1 0.60 11.92 -5.69
C MET A 1 0.34 11.87 -7.19
N LEU A 2 1.30 11.26 -7.89
CA LEU A 2 1.32 10.94 -9.31
C LEU A 2 0.26 9.92 -9.72
N ILE A 3 -0.38 9.21 -8.78
CA ILE A 3 -1.55 8.34 -9.03
C ILE A 3 -2.62 8.97 -9.92
N LYS A 4 -2.78 10.31 -9.88
CA LYS A 4 -3.71 11.07 -10.74
C LYS A 4 -3.35 11.03 -12.23
N MET A 5 -2.11 10.71 -12.57
CA MET A 5 -1.60 10.58 -13.94
C MET A 5 -1.84 9.19 -14.53
N LEU A 6 -2.22 8.22 -13.70
CA LEU A 6 -2.52 6.86 -14.15
C LEU A 6 -3.94 6.79 -14.78
N PRO A 7 -4.14 5.98 -15.82
CA PRO A 7 -5.43 5.42 -16.19
C PRO A 7 -6.18 4.77 -15.03
N GLU A 8 -7.52 4.81 -15.05
CA GLU A 8 -8.36 4.17 -14.03
C GLU A 8 -8.04 2.70 -13.71
N PRO A 9 -7.82 1.79 -14.67
CA PRO A 9 -7.49 0.40 -14.33
C PRO A 9 -6.18 0.29 -13.54
N GLU A 10 -5.20 1.14 -13.85
CA GLU A 10 -3.88 1.14 -13.21
C GLU A 10 -3.92 1.81 -11.84
N LYS A 11 -4.84 2.76 -11.60
CA LYS A 11 -5.08 3.30 -10.25
C LYS A 11 -5.58 2.23 -9.31
N LYS A 12 -6.55 1.42 -9.74
CA LYS A 12 -7.08 0.34 -8.90
C LYS A 12 -5.99 -0.67 -8.58
N LEU A 13 -5.24 -1.10 -9.61
CA LEU A 13 -4.11 -1.99 -9.42
C LEU A 13 -3.07 -1.40 -8.46
N LEU A 14 -2.75 -0.10 -8.57
CA LEU A 14 -1.82 0.55 -7.64
C LEU A 14 -2.32 0.51 -6.20
N LEU A 15 -3.61 0.75 -5.95
CA LEU A 15 -4.18 0.66 -4.60
C LEU A 15 -4.08 -0.76 -4.05
N ASP A 16 -4.40 -1.77 -4.85
CA ASP A 16 -4.27 -3.18 -4.45
C ASP A 16 -2.81 -3.56 -4.12
N LEU A 17 -1.84 -3.04 -4.90
CA LEU A 17 -0.41 -3.24 -4.68
C LEU A 17 0.12 -2.54 -3.43
N ILE A 18 -0.34 -1.31 -3.18
CA ILE A 18 0.03 -0.55 -1.99
C ILE A 18 -0.56 -1.22 -0.73
N GLN A 19 -1.80 -1.71 -0.82
CA GLN A 19 -2.40 -2.47 0.26
C GLN A 19 -1.59 -3.76 0.54
N LEU A 20 -1.18 -4.48 -0.50
CA LEU A 20 -0.31 -5.65 -0.33
C LEU A 20 0.99 -5.28 0.36
N LEU A 21 1.64 -4.19 -0.06
CA LEU A 21 2.91 -3.72 0.51
C LEU A 21 2.79 -3.45 2.01
N ALA A 22 1.78 -2.67 2.41
CA ALA A 22 1.45 -2.36 3.80
C ALA A 22 1.18 -3.62 4.65
N LEU A 23 0.31 -4.51 4.17
CA LEU A 23 -0.02 -5.75 4.88
C LEU A 23 1.16 -6.73 4.97
N SER A 24 2.11 -6.66 4.04
CA SER A 24 3.19 -7.62 3.95
C SER A 24 4.23 -7.49 5.06
N ASP A 25 4.30 -6.36 5.77
CA ASP A 25 5.19 -6.16 6.91
C ASP A 25 4.48 -6.12 8.27
N ASN A 26 3.15 -5.96 8.26
CA ASN A 26 2.32 -5.91 9.46
C ASN A 26 2.22 -7.23 10.24
N PRO A 27 2.25 -7.22 11.59
CA PRO A 27 2.28 -8.44 12.38
C PRO A 27 0.99 -9.27 12.22
N ILE A 28 1.15 -10.59 12.25
CA ILE A 28 0.04 -11.54 12.12
C ILE A 28 -0.60 -11.73 13.50
N LEU A 29 -1.93 -11.76 13.51
CA LEU A 29 -2.74 -12.01 14.69
C LEU A 29 -3.53 -13.32 14.50
N TRP A 30 -3.47 -14.19 15.52
CA TRP A 30 -4.30 -15.38 15.64
C TRP A 30 -5.35 -15.11 16.70
N ASP A 31 -6.61 -15.03 16.28
CA ASP A 31 -7.74 -14.67 17.15
C ASP A 31 -7.49 -13.37 17.93
N GLY A 32 -6.84 -12.40 17.27
CA GLY A 32 -6.44 -11.12 17.85
C GLY A 32 -5.19 -11.15 18.75
N LYS A 33 -4.50 -12.29 18.86
CA LYS A 33 -3.31 -12.47 19.70
C LYS A 33 -2.04 -12.66 18.87
N LYS A 34 -0.89 -12.27 19.43
CA LYS A 34 0.42 -12.54 18.82
C LYS A 34 0.86 -13.99 19.03
N TYR A 35 1.87 -14.42 18.27
CA TYR A 35 2.45 -15.77 18.38
C TYR A 35 2.87 -16.13 19.82
N ASP A 36 3.45 -15.18 20.55
CA ASP A 36 3.92 -15.39 21.93
C ASP A 36 2.78 -15.49 22.97
N GLU A 37 1.57 -15.09 22.60
CA GLU A 37 0.38 -15.06 23.45
C GLU A 37 -0.59 -16.21 23.16
N LEU A 38 -0.18 -17.15 22.29
CA LEU A 38 -0.98 -18.30 21.91
C LEU A 38 -1.20 -19.22 23.11
N THR A 39 -2.47 -19.42 23.45
CA THR A 39 -2.92 -20.41 24.44
C THR A 39 -3.60 -21.59 23.75
N SER A 40 -3.75 -22.72 24.46
CA SER A 40 -4.45 -23.92 23.95
C SER A 40 -5.88 -23.68 23.46
N ASP A 41 -6.51 -22.59 23.91
CA ASP A 41 -7.89 -22.21 23.55
C ASP A 41 -7.97 -21.25 22.34
N THR A 42 -6.83 -20.89 21.74
CA THR A 42 -6.78 -19.91 20.64
C THR A 42 -7.17 -20.57 19.32
N ASP A 43 -8.10 -19.95 18.58
CA ASP A 43 -8.47 -20.44 17.26
C ASP A 43 -7.38 -20.07 16.23
N LEU A 44 -6.56 -21.06 15.89
CA LEU A 44 -5.46 -20.92 14.92
C LEU A 44 -5.95 -20.70 13.48
N SER A 45 -7.25 -20.90 13.21
CA SER A 45 -7.85 -20.68 11.89
C SER A 45 -8.32 -19.24 11.67
N ASN A 46 -8.56 -18.50 12.76
CA ASN A 46 -8.95 -17.10 12.75
C ASN A 46 -7.70 -16.19 12.64
N LEU A 47 -7.20 -16.05 11.41
CA LEU A 47 -6.02 -15.24 11.08
C LEU A 47 -6.45 -13.84 10.62
N SER A 48 -5.80 -12.81 11.15
CA SER A 48 -5.90 -11.43 10.66
C SER A 48 -4.54 -10.75 10.66
N ILE A 49 -4.40 -9.68 9.89
CA ILE A 49 -3.18 -8.87 9.85
C ILE A 49 -3.45 -7.56 10.58
N GLN A 50 -2.58 -7.17 11.50
CA GLN A 50 -2.74 -5.90 12.22
C GLN A 50 -2.55 -4.73 11.26
N ALA A 51 -3.61 -4.01 10.89
CA ALA A 51 -3.47 -2.79 10.11
C ALA A 51 -2.76 -1.69 10.92
N ASP A 52 -1.74 -1.06 10.33
CA ASP A 52 -1.14 0.14 10.88
C ASP A 52 -2.03 1.38 10.61
N GLU A 53 -2.21 2.21 11.64
CA GLU A 53 -3.11 3.36 11.59
C GLU A 53 -2.61 4.41 10.59
N GLN A 54 -1.30 4.64 10.58
CA GLN A 54 -0.70 5.58 9.65
C GLN A 54 -0.75 5.05 8.20
N GLU A 55 -0.72 3.73 7.97
CA GLU A 55 -0.73 3.16 6.60
C GLU A 55 -2.14 3.25 6.06
N SER A 56 -3.10 2.93 6.92
CA SER A 56 -4.52 3.03 6.64
C SER A 56 -4.92 4.46 6.26
N GLU A 57 -4.39 5.47 6.95
CA GLU A 57 -4.64 6.88 6.62
C GLU A 57 -4.06 7.25 5.25
N LEU A 58 -2.82 6.84 4.95
CA LEU A 58 -2.21 7.11 3.65
C LEU A 58 -2.93 6.42 2.48
N ILE A 59 -3.34 5.17 2.68
CA ILE A 59 -4.13 4.42 1.70
C ILE A 59 -5.47 5.14 1.47
N ALA A 60 -6.15 5.58 2.54
CA ALA A 60 -7.40 6.34 2.41
C ALA A 60 -7.22 7.68 1.66
N ASP A 61 -6.09 8.37 1.88
CA ASP A 61 -5.76 9.59 1.15
C ASP A 61 -5.42 9.33 -0.31
N LEU A 62 -4.72 8.23 -0.61
CA LEU A 62 -4.47 7.74 -1.98
C LEU A 62 -5.78 7.42 -2.69
N GLU A 63 -6.68 6.67 -2.06
CA GLU A 63 -8.01 6.36 -2.58
C GLU A 63 -8.82 7.63 -2.86
N ARG A 64 -8.82 8.59 -1.92
CA ARG A 64 -9.47 9.89 -2.12
C ARG A 64 -8.87 10.63 -3.31
N SER A 65 -7.55 10.58 -3.48
CA SER A 65 -6.87 11.24 -4.58
C SER A 65 -7.16 10.59 -5.95
N ALA A 66 -7.34 9.27 -5.98
CA ALA A 66 -7.77 8.49 -7.14
C ALA A 66 -9.25 8.76 -7.48
N GLY A 67 -10.14 8.79 -6.47
CA GLY A 67 -11.56 9.08 -6.63
C GLY A 67 -11.89 10.54 -6.98
N GLN A 68 -11.03 11.50 -6.59
CA GLN A 68 -11.17 12.91 -6.99
C GLN A 68 -10.97 13.13 -8.50
N SER A 69 -10.20 12.28 -9.19
CA SER A 69 -10.13 12.32 -10.66
C SER A 69 -11.42 11.85 -11.34
N VAL A 70 -12.11 10.86 -10.76
CA VAL A 70 -13.36 10.30 -11.31
C VAL A 70 -14.51 11.31 -11.30
N ARG A 71 -14.54 12.24 -10.33
CA ARG A 71 -15.58 13.29 -10.25
C ARG A 71 -15.34 14.51 -11.15
N ARG A 72 -14.21 14.60 -11.84
CA ARG A 72 -13.85 15.81 -12.63
C ARG A 72 -14.20 15.76 -14.12
N GLU A 73 -14.67 14.63 -14.67
CA GLU A 73 -15.09 14.57 -16.09
C GLU A 73 -16.58 14.84 -16.33
N SER A 74 -17.37 15.15 -15.29
CA SER A 74 -18.75 15.63 -15.45
C SER A 74 -18.99 16.92 -14.68
N SER A 75 -18.38 18.04 -15.11
CA SER A 75 -18.91 19.39 -14.85
C SER A 75 -18.08 20.44 -15.59
N ILE A 76 -18.43 20.63 -16.86
CA ILE A 76 -18.25 21.93 -17.51
C ILE A 76 -19.25 22.90 -16.84
N PHE A 77 -18.77 24.11 -16.50
CA PHE A 77 -19.48 25.29 -15.95
C PHE A 77 -19.62 25.42 -14.42
N GLY A 78 -18.91 26.41 -13.84
CA GLY A 78 -19.27 27.01 -12.54
C GLY A 78 -18.08 27.41 -11.67
N SER A 79 -17.87 28.72 -11.53
CA SER A 79 -16.79 29.40 -10.80
C SER A 79 -16.65 29.09 -9.30
N GLY A 80 -15.44 29.23 -8.76
CA GLY A 80 -15.26 29.87 -7.45
C GLY A 80 -14.33 29.19 -6.43
N LEU A 81 -13.07 29.63 -6.45
CA LEU A 81 -12.19 29.90 -5.30
C LEU A 81 -11.92 28.81 -4.24
N SER A 82 -10.63 28.50 -4.15
CA SER A 82 -9.91 27.86 -3.05
C SER A 82 -10.17 28.47 -1.67
N SER A 83 -10.41 27.63 -0.66
CA SER A 83 -9.76 27.60 0.67
C SER A 83 -10.72 27.08 1.75
N SER A 84 -10.44 25.92 2.35
CA SER A 84 -10.73 25.65 3.76
C SER A 84 -10.10 24.34 4.23
N PHE A 85 -8.94 24.51 4.85
CA PHE A 85 -8.45 23.68 5.94
C PHE A 85 -9.54 23.60 7.05
N GLY A 86 -9.91 22.39 7.51
CA GLY A 86 -10.25 22.19 8.93
C GLY A 86 -11.69 22.35 9.45
N ALA A 87 -12.77 22.10 8.69
CA ALA A 87 -14.10 22.05 9.32
C ALA A 87 -15.13 21.16 8.61
N LEU A 88 -15.11 19.84 8.88
CA LEU A 88 -16.35 19.07 9.13
C LEU A 88 -16.03 17.67 9.69
N LEU A 89 -15.42 17.60 10.88
CA LEU A 89 -15.56 16.43 11.75
C LEU A 89 -16.76 16.69 12.68
N SER A 90 -17.62 15.67 12.81
CA SER A 90 -18.76 15.53 13.72
C SER A 90 -20.15 15.85 13.14
N GLN A 91 -20.85 14.82 12.64
CA GLN A 91 -21.86 14.14 13.46
C GLN A 91 -22.45 12.90 12.77
N ASN A 92 -22.10 11.76 13.37
CA ASN A 92 -22.81 10.48 13.48
C ASN A 92 -23.26 9.68 12.26
N MET A 93 -22.82 8.40 12.31
CA MET A 93 -23.38 7.19 11.70
C MET A 93 -22.88 6.86 10.30
N ALA A 94 -21.62 6.43 10.21
CA ALA A 94 -21.28 5.06 9.78
C ALA A 94 -19.78 4.86 9.94
N VAL A 95 -19.40 4.06 10.95
CA VAL A 95 -18.15 3.29 10.97
C VAL A 95 -18.26 2.24 9.86
N GLY A 96 -18.19 2.70 8.62
CA GLY A 96 -18.66 1.95 7.47
C GLY A 96 -18.19 2.59 6.17
N ALA A 97 -16.88 2.64 5.99
CA ALA A 97 -16.24 2.83 4.69
C ALA A 97 -14.81 2.24 4.67
N LEU A 98 -14.61 1.08 5.30
CA LEU A 98 -13.51 0.15 5.00
C LEU A 98 -13.93 -0.86 3.92
N THR A 99 -14.82 -0.49 3.00
CA THR A 99 -15.36 -1.41 1.98
C THR A 99 -14.48 -1.48 0.75
N GLY A 100 -13.21 -1.82 0.96
CA GLY A 100 -12.24 -2.13 -0.09
C GLY A 100 -11.19 -3.15 0.35
N THR A 101 -11.01 -3.39 1.65
CA THR A 101 -9.86 -4.13 2.17
C THR A 101 -9.89 -5.65 1.94
N SER A 102 -10.98 -6.23 1.45
CA SER A 102 -11.21 -7.66 1.67
C SER A 102 -10.48 -8.62 0.73
N SER A 103 -10.15 -8.30 -0.53
CA SER A 103 -9.58 -9.35 -1.42
C SER A 103 -8.08 -9.57 -1.21
N VAL A 104 -7.27 -8.51 -1.21
CA VAL A 104 -5.80 -8.65 -1.09
C VAL A 104 -5.42 -9.24 0.27
N GLU A 105 -6.09 -8.79 1.34
CA GLU A 105 -5.87 -9.35 2.68
C GLU A 105 -6.27 -10.82 2.75
N THR A 106 -7.43 -11.20 2.19
CA THR A 106 -7.84 -12.61 2.18
C THR A 106 -6.88 -13.46 1.37
N ASP A 107 -6.44 -12.99 0.20
CA ASP A 107 -5.53 -13.72 -0.68
C ASP A 107 -4.18 -13.94 0.03
N LEU A 108 -3.66 -12.90 0.71
CA LEU A 108 -2.44 -13.02 1.50
C LEU A 108 -2.59 -13.98 2.68
N ILE A 109 -3.71 -13.93 3.41
CA ILE A 109 -3.98 -14.86 4.51
C ILE A 109 -4.11 -16.29 4.00
N GLU A 110 -4.77 -16.51 2.87
CA GLU A 110 -4.90 -17.82 2.24
C GLU A 110 -3.55 -18.40 1.82
N GLU A 111 -2.65 -17.57 1.27
CA GLU A 111 -1.28 -17.97 0.97
C GLU A 111 -0.47 -18.26 2.24
N LEU A 112 -0.58 -17.43 3.28
CA LEU A 112 0.11 -17.64 4.56
C LEU A 112 -0.33 -18.93 5.24
N LYS A 113 -1.63 -19.29 5.17
CA LYS A 113 -2.20 -20.53 5.73
C LYS A 113 -1.58 -21.81 5.17
N LYS A 114 -0.90 -21.75 4.02
CA LYS A 114 -0.20 -22.91 3.44
C LYS A 114 1.07 -23.28 4.19
N PHE A 115 1.59 -22.35 5.00
CA PHE A 115 2.82 -22.56 5.77
C PHE A 115 2.52 -23.01 7.20
N PRO A 116 3.44 -23.75 7.85
CA PRO A 116 3.31 -24.04 9.27
C PRO A 116 3.34 -22.75 10.11
N ILE A 117 2.54 -22.69 11.18
CA ILE A 117 2.36 -21.49 12.02
C ILE A 117 3.69 -20.90 12.51
N HIS A 118 4.62 -21.75 12.98
CA HIS A 118 5.95 -21.33 13.45
C HIS A 118 6.85 -20.71 12.37
N LYS A 119 6.47 -20.80 11.09
CA LYS A 119 7.18 -20.19 9.96
C LYS A 119 6.47 -18.95 9.41
N MET A 120 5.20 -18.72 9.74
CA MET A 120 4.41 -17.63 9.17
C MET A 120 4.99 -16.23 9.49
N GLU A 121 5.61 -16.08 10.65
CA GLU A 121 6.29 -14.84 11.07
C GLU A 121 7.68 -14.65 10.41
N LEU A 122 8.24 -15.70 9.79
CA LEU A 122 9.57 -15.60 9.21
C LEU A 122 9.52 -14.71 7.96
N PRO A 123 10.41 -13.71 7.84
CA PRO A 123 10.42 -12.80 6.68
C PRO A 123 10.45 -13.52 5.34
N GLU A 124 11.19 -14.63 5.23
CA GLU A 124 11.26 -15.44 4.01
C GLU A 124 9.89 -16.02 3.58
N THR A 125 9.09 -16.45 4.56
CA THR A 125 7.76 -17.01 4.30
C THR A 125 6.78 -15.91 3.93
N ARG A 126 6.87 -14.76 4.60
CA ARG A 126 6.07 -13.58 4.29
C ARG A 126 6.36 -13.05 2.89
N VAL A 127 7.62 -12.95 2.50
CA VAL A 127 8.03 -12.60 1.13
C VAL A 127 7.45 -13.58 0.12
N ALA A 128 7.56 -14.89 0.35
CA ALA A 128 7.05 -15.90 -0.57
C ALA A 128 5.52 -15.82 -0.75
N ALA A 129 4.78 -15.65 0.34
CA ALA A 129 3.33 -15.47 0.29
C ALA A 129 2.95 -14.18 -0.44
N ALA A 130 3.56 -13.05 -0.08
CA ALA A 130 3.29 -11.77 -0.68
C ALA A 130 3.70 -11.70 -2.17
N GLN A 131 4.81 -12.31 -2.57
CA GLN A 131 5.20 -12.43 -3.98
C GLN A 131 4.21 -13.28 -4.78
N THR A 132 3.59 -14.28 -4.16
CA THR A 132 2.55 -15.09 -4.82
C THR A 132 1.30 -14.24 -5.09
N VAL A 133 0.82 -13.50 -4.09
CA VAL A 133 -0.30 -12.55 -4.27
C VAL A 133 0.05 -11.46 -5.27
N LEU A 134 1.26 -10.91 -5.21
CA LEU A 134 1.75 -9.92 -6.17
C LEU A 134 1.68 -10.47 -7.60
N ALA A 135 2.14 -11.70 -7.82
CA ALA A 135 2.09 -12.34 -9.13
C ALA A 135 0.65 -12.53 -9.63
N GLN A 136 -0.30 -12.86 -8.75
CA GLN A 136 -1.72 -12.96 -9.07
C GLN A 136 -2.32 -11.60 -9.46
N LEU A 137 -2.00 -10.53 -8.71
CA LEU A 137 -2.46 -9.17 -9.02
C LEU A 137 -1.91 -8.66 -10.37
N LEU A 138 -0.69 -9.07 -10.72
CA LEU A 138 -0.01 -8.70 -11.95
C LEU A 138 -0.30 -9.65 -13.12
N GLU A 139 -1.05 -10.75 -12.90
CA GLU A 139 -1.34 -11.74 -13.93
C GLU A 139 -2.16 -11.12 -15.07
N GLY A 140 -1.70 -11.31 -16.30
CA GLY A 140 -2.32 -10.71 -17.49
C GLY A 140 -2.14 -9.20 -17.63
N GLN A 141 -1.50 -8.54 -16.65
CA GLN A 141 -1.17 -7.12 -16.74
C GLN A 141 0.09 -6.94 -17.57
N SER A 142 -0.05 -6.26 -18.70
CA SER A 142 1.08 -5.80 -19.50
C SER A 142 0.93 -4.31 -19.76
N ALA A 143 2.01 -3.58 -19.55
CA ALA A 143 1.99 -2.16 -19.80
C ALA A 143 2.22 -1.92 -21.29
N THR A 144 1.21 -1.34 -21.96
CA THR A 144 1.36 -0.91 -23.37
C THR A 144 2.40 0.21 -23.50
N ARG A 145 2.63 0.95 -22.40
CA ARG A 145 3.55 2.08 -22.31
C ARG A 145 4.45 1.94 -21.09
N PRO A 146 5.70 2.43 -21.13
CA PRO A 146 6.63 2.29 -20.01
C PRO A 146 6.36 3.26 -18.84
N GLU A 147 5.56 4.32 -19.03
CA GLU A 147 5.34 5.35 -18.00
C GLU A 147 4.51 4.86 -16.80
N PRO A 148 3.37 4.17 -16.97
CA PRO A 148 2.56 3.79 -15.83
C PRO A 148 3.23 2.87 -14.80
N PRO A 149 3.95 1.80 -15.20
CA PRO A 149 4.68 0.98 -14.23
C PRO A 149 5.73 1.77 -13.45
N LYS A 150 6.37 2.76 -14.06
CA LYS A 150 7.35 3.62 -13.36
C LYS A 150 6.67 4.52 -12.34
N ILE A 151 5.51 5.08 -12.69
CA ILE A 151 4.71 5.89 -11.76
C ILE A 151 4.25 5.04 -10.58
N MET A 152 3.72 3.84 -10.86
CA MET A 152 3.29 2.89 -9.83
C MET A 152 4.44 2.50 -8.92
N LEU A 153 5.59 2.11 -9.49
CA LEU A 153 6.79 1.77 -8.73
C LEU A 153 7.24 2.92 -7.83
N PHE A 154 7.26 4.15 -8.36
CA PHE A 154 7.66 5.32 -7.57
C PHE A 154 6.70 5.58 -6.40
N GLU A 155 5.39 5.46 -6.61
CA GLU A 155 4.40 5.60 -5.54
C GLU A 155 4.54 4.50 -4.49
N MET A 156 4.79 3.25 -4.90
CA MET A 156 5.05 2.15 -3.96
C MET A 156 6.31 2.40 -3.13
N ILE A 157 7.39 2.92 -3.73
CA ILE A 157 8.61 3.29 -3.01
C ILE A 157 8.33 4.40 -1.98
N LEU A 158 7.52 5.41 -2.34
CA LEU A 158 7.18 6.48 -1.42
C LEU A 158 6.38 5.99 -0.22
N VAL A 159 5.46 5.03 -0.43
CA VAL A 159 4.73 4.40 0.68
C VAL A 159 5.69 3.61 1.57
N ALA A 160 6.57 2.77 1.00
CA ALA A 160 7.55 2.00 1.78
C ALA A 160 8.54 2.89 2.56
N LEU A 161 8.86 4.08 2.05
CA LEU A 161 9.77 5.01 2.73
C LEU A 161 9.10 5.81 3.85
N ARG A 162 7.80 5.67 4.06
CA ARG A 162 7.06 6.45 5.06
C ARG A 162 7.67 6.34 6.46
N ASP A 163 8.06 5.15 6.87
CA ASP A 163 8.64 4.90 8.20
C ASP A 163 10.14 5.27 8.26
N GLY A 164 10.64 5.90 7.20
CA GLY A 164 12.02 6.34 7.06
C GLY A 164 12.97 5.31 6.45
N SER A 165 12.54 4.04 6.35
CA SER A 165 13.33 2.97 5.75
C SER A 165 12.43 1.92 5.11
N ILE A 166 12.87 1.40 3.96
CA ILE A 166 12.22 0.27 3.27
C ILE A 166 12.67 -1.03 3.93
N SER A 167 11.72 -1.86 4.36
CA SER A 167 12.00 -3.15 4.97
C SER A 167 12.51 -4.19 3.95
N SER A 168 13.01 -5.32 4.44
CA SER A 168 13.45 -6.40 3.55
C SER A 168 12.29 -6.96 2.73
N ILE A 169 11.08 -7.05 3.32
CA ILE A 169 9.91 -7.62 2.64
C ILE A 169 9.44 -6.67 1.53
N GLU A 170 9.30 -5.39 1.86
CA GLU A 170 8.92 -4.37 0.90
C GLU A 170 9.91 -4.26 -0.26
N ARG A 171 11.21 -4.31 0.04
CA ARG A 171 12.26 -4.26 -0.99
C ARG A 171 12.16 -5.44 -1.96
N GLU A 172 11.91 -6.65 -1.47
CA GLU A 172 11.70 -7.83 -2.31
C GLU A 172 10.45 -7.71 -3.17
N LEU A 173 9.36 -7.13 -2.65
CA LEU A 173 8.14 -6.87 -3.43
C LEU A 173 8.35 -5.80 -4.51
N LEU A 174 9.06 -4.73 -4.18
CA LEU A 174 9.42 -3.68 -5.15
C LEU A 174 10.31 -4.24 -6.27
N LYS A 175 11.27 -5.13 -5.95
CA LYS A 175 12.10 -5.81 -6.95
C LYS A 175 11.30 -6.82 -7.79
N ALA A 176 10.37 -7.55 -7.18
CA ALA A 176 9.48 -8.45 -7.92
C ALA A 176 8.59 -7.68 -8.91
N PHE A 177 8.03 -6.54 -8.49
CA PHE A 177 7.29 -5.63 -9.38
C PHE A 177 8.18 -5.09 -10.51
N GLN A 178 9.40 -4.64 -10.18
CA GLN A 178 10.39 -4.19 -11.15
C GLN A 178 10.64 -5.27 -12.22
N HIS A 179 10.82 -6.51 -11.79
CA HIS A 179 11.10 -7.64 -12.68
C HIS A 179 9.94 -7.94 -13.63
N HIS A 180 8.69 -7.94 -13.11
CA HIS A 180 7.49 -8.18 -13.91
C HIS A 180 7.37 -7.21 -15.10
N TYR A 181 7.57 -5.92 -14.84
CA TYR A 181 7.51 -4.88 -15.89
C TYR A 181 8.83 -4.65 -16.62
N GLN A 182 9.87 -5.45 -16.35
CA GLN A 182 11.20 -5.35 -16.95
C GLN A 182 11.79 -3.92 -16.85
N ILE A 183 11.55 -3.26 -15.72
CA ILE A 183 12.10 -1.93 -15.46
C ILE A 183 13.61 -2.11 -15.23
N ALA A 184 14.43 -1.38 -15.98
CA ALA A 184 15.88 -1.49 -15.89
C ALA A 184 16.39 -1.09 -14.49
N ASP A 185 17.42 -1.77 -13.99
CA ASP A 185 17.96 -1.54 -12.64
C ASP A 185 18.34 -0.09 -12.39
N PHE A 186 18.97 0.58 -13.37
CA PHE A 186 19.34 1.99 -13.23
C PHE A 186 18.12 2.93 -13.07
N ILE A 187 16.96 2.56 -13.61
CA ILE A 187 15.72 3.33 -13.43
C ILE A 187 15.18 3.09 -12.03
N PHE A 188 15.21 1.84 -11.56
CA PHE A 188 14.79 1.52 -10.19
C PHE A 188 15.64 2.30 -9.17
N GLU A 189 16.96 2.27 -9.30
CA GLU A 189 17.86 2.97 -8.37
C GLU A 189 17.68 4.50 -8.46
N ASP A 190 17.52 5.07 -9.66
CA ASP A 190 17.24 6.52 -9.80
C ASP A 190 15.89 6.92 -9.19
N LEU A 191 14.85 6.08 -9.32
CA LEU A 191 13.56 6.32 -8.67
C LEU A 191 13.68 6.22 -7.14
N LEU A 192 14.44 5.25 -6.64
CA LEU A 192 14.71 5.08 -5.22
C LEU A 192 15.46 6.29 -4.64
N ASP A 193 16.56 6.71 -5.27
CA ASP A 193 17.35 7.87 -4.86
C ASP A 193 16.51 9.14 -4.80
N ARG A 194 15.65 9.36 -5.81
CA ARG A 194 14.72 10.51 -5.85
C ARG A 194 13.70 10.44 -4.72
N ALA A 195 13.14 9.26 -4.45
CA ALA A 195 12.16 9.08 -3.39
C ALA A 195 12.79 9.30 -2.01
N GLU A 196 14.01 8.80 -1.78
CA GLU A 196 14.75 9.05 -0.54
C GLU A 196 15.08 10.54 -0.34
N ALA A 197 15.53 11.21 -1.40
CA ALA A 197 15.80 12.65 -1.35
C ALA A 197 14.54 13.45 -1.00
N LEU A 198 13.42 13.14 -1.66
CA LEU A 198 12.13 13.76 -1.39
C LEU A 198 11.69 13.51 0.06
N ASN A 199 11.77 12.27 0.54
CA ASN A 199 11.38 11.93 1.91
C ASN A 199 12.21 12.71 2.93
N ARG A 200 13.54 12.80 2.75
CA ARG A 200 14.42 13.61 3.61
C ARG A 200 14.05 15.08 3.62
N GLU A 201 13.67 15.65 2.48
CA GLU A 201 13.22 17.05 2.40
C GLU A 201 11.89 17.28 3.11
N VAL A 202 10.94 16.35 2.96
CA VAL A 202 9.66 16.38 3.68
C VAL A 202 9.88 16.28 5.18
N SER A 203 10.69 15.33 5.65
CA SER A 203 11.01 15.18 7.08
C SER A 203 11.68 16.43 7.66
N LYS A 204 12.63 17.04 6.93
CA LYS A 204 13.26 18.31 7.34
C LYS A 204 12.24 19.45 7.47
N THR A 205 11.31 19.52 6.51
CA THR A 205 10.28 20.56 6.52
C THR A 205 9.34 20.38 7.70
N ILE A 206 8.92 19.14 7.99
CA ILE A 206 8.08 18.83 9.17
C ILE A 206 8.82 19.19 10.46
N ALA A 207 10.11 18.82 10.57
CA ALA A 207 10.92 19.16 11.72
C ALA A 207 11.00 20.68 11.95
N LEU A 208 11.19 21.46 10.89
CA LEU A 208 11.23 22.92 10.96
C LEU A 208 9.88 23.54 11.34
N VAL A 209 8.76 22.94 10.94
CA VAL A 209 7.41 23.42 11.30
C VAL A 209 7.04 23.09 12.76
N LEU A 210 7.61 22.01 13.31
CA LEU A 210 7.35 21.57 14.68
C LEU A 210 8.29 22.21 15.72
N GLU A 211 9.37 22.86 15.28
CA GLU A 211 10.28 23.69 16.08
C GLU A 211 9.73 25.11 16.31
#